data_AF-A0A1A8DFA9-F1
#
_entry.id   AF-A0A1A8DFA9-F1
#
_cell.length_a   1.000
_cell.length_b   1.000
_cell.length_c   1.000
_cell.angle_alpha   90.00
_cell.angle_beta   90.00
_cell.angle_gamma   90.00
#
_symmetry.space_group_name_H-M   'P 1'
#
loop_
_entity.id
_entity.type
_entity.pdbx_description
1 polymer ?
#
loop_
_entity_poly.entity_id
_entity_poly.type
_entity_poly.pdbx_seq_one_letter_code
_entity_poly.pdbx_strand_id
1 'polypeptide(L)'
;CERFALFKTTQQAKEEADEAECKKKFCAVPVPVHIVRTSYQEMMELRAKERKQGQEERKLFLISIQKPFSFQEREKNKKEKQIETLNQVCQNPKDNVCVKTTPQKESKDPQQLKVCGKVCTRKTTQKESPPQTQSPKIRSADLTRKQKLGFLNEELSFQPTVIRAVPNFSRLHKALQTKRMEMQSKDPTKCQPFFLSTSHRPARKMIKGPETSQEPKFISFSRSKSLGALTALSADTLPTFITDAVRQRCAAIRKSMDLRESKNRESADWLKNYQTRSQSIRKAVTLHAKVLDPHSSLNDVLSENLKRLWEADQQTTREYTRELKDIKARVSKRPFLFAQLKQRNAKARAEQIYRSKLQKAGLEEQFVQENGELFRSDDDGDTETQSREENVDDGEKIEDVEEKSVKSKGEEAP
;
A
#
# COMPACT_ATOMS: atom_id res chain seq x y z
N CYS A 1 38.57 -29.60 2.53
CA CYS A 1 37.12 -29.38 2.71
C CYS A 1 36.38 -30.57 2.12
N GLU A 2 36.16 -31.57 2.96
CA GLU A 2 35.49 -32.83 2.62
C GLU A 2 33.99 -32.58 2.45
N ARG A 3 33.43 -33.13 1.37
CA ARG A 3 32.00 -33.07 1.07
C ARG A 3 31.29 -34.10 1.94
N PHE A 4 30.60 -33.65 2.99
CA PHE A 4 29.65 -34.49 3.72
C PHE A 4 28.45 -34.77 2.81
N ALA A 5 28.36 -36.00 2.31
CA ALA A 5 27.14 -36.52 1.73
C ALA A 5 26.11 -36.68 2.87
N LEU A 6 25.05 -35.89 2.82
CA LEU A 6 23.88 -36.05 3.70
C LEU A 6 23.24 -37.40 3.41
N PHE A 7 23.56 -38.40 4.23
CA PHE A 7 22.84 -39.67 4.22
C PHE A 7 21.41 -39.42 4.69
N LYS A 8 20.45 -39.50 3.76
CA LYS A 8 19.02 -39.50 4.11
C LYS A 8 18.77 -40.65 5.10
N THR A 9 18.08 -40.38 6.19
CA THR A 9 17.71 -41.41 7.16
C THR A 9 16.74 -42.40 6.51
N THR A 10 16.78 -43.67 6.91
CA THR A 10 15.93 -44.75 6.38
C THR A 10 14.43 -44.44 6.48
N GLN A 11 14.03 -43.56 7.40
CA GLN A 11 12.65 -43.08 7.54
C GLN A 11 12.26 -42.12 6.42
N GLN A 12 13.11 -41.15 6.07
CA GLN A 12 12.84 -40.20 4.97
C GLN A 12 12.74 -40.91 3.62
N ALA A 13 13.52 -41.96 3.40
CA ALA A 13 13.43 -42.76 2.18
C ALA A 13 12.10 -43.54 2.07
N LYS A 14 11.53 -43.97 3.21
CA LYS A 14 10.22 -44.63 3.24
C LYS A 14 9.09 -43.64 3.02
N GLU A 15 9.14 -42.48 3.67
CA GLU A 15 8.16 -41.40 3.47
C GLU A 15 8.14 -40.92 2.02
N GLU A 16 9.32 -40.77 1.38
CA GLU A 16 9.42 -40.37 -0.03
C GLU A 16 8.82 -41.43 -0.98
N ALA A 17 8.96 -42.72 -0.64
CA ALA A 17 8.34 -43.81 -1.40
C ALA A 17 6.82 -43.86 -1.21
N ASP A 18 6.33 -43.71 0.02
CA ASP A 18 4.90 -43.68 0.35
C ASP A 18 4.21 -42.46 -0.30
N GLU A 19 4.87 -41.30 -0.32
CA GLU A 19 4.42 -40.11 -1.05
C GLU A 19 4.36 -40.33 -2.56
N ALA A 20 5.35 -41.03 -3.14
CA ALA A 20 5.37 -41.34 -4.57
C ALA A 20 4.22 -42.29 -4.95
N GLU A 21 3.91 -43.27 -4.10
CA GLU A 21 2.74 -44.14 -4.28
C GLU A 21 1.42 -43.39 -4.14
N CYS A 22 1.32 -42.46 -3.18
CA CYS A 22 0.14 -41.62 -3.01
C CYS A 22 -0.08 -40.73 -4.25
N LYS A 23 0.98 -40.12 -4.78
CA LYS A 23 0.90 -39.32 -6.01
C LYS A 23 0.44 -40.17 -7.20
N LYS A 24 0.84 -41.45 -7.29
CA LYS A 24 0.39 -42.36 -8.35
C LYS A 24 -1.09 -42.76 -8.24
N LYS A 25 -1.61 -42.94 -7.02
CA LYS A 25 -3.00 -43.38 -6.76
C LYS A 25 -4.00 -42.21 -6.71
N PHE A 26 -3.55 -41.00 -6.39
CA PHE A 26 -4.40 -39.84 -6.14
C PHE A 26 -4.14 -38.65 -7.07
N CYS A 27 -3.91 -38.90 -8.35
CA CYS A 27 -3.90 -37.83 -9.37
C CYS A 27 -5.25 -37.75 -10.09
N ALA A 28 -5.87 -36.58 -10.06
CA ALA A 28 -7.05 -36.30 -10.87
C ALA A 28 -6.68 -36.32 -12.37
N VAL A 29 -7.55 -36.90 -13.19
CA VAL A 29 -7.38 -36.92 -14.65
C VAL A 29 -7.39 -35.46 -15.15
N PRO A 30 -6.36 -35.03 -15.91
CA PRO A 30 -6.30 -33.65 -16.37
C PRO A 30 -7.52 -33.35 -17.25
N VAL A 31 -8.12 -32.17 -17.02
CA VAL A 31 -9.31 -31.74 -17.74
C VAL A 31 -9.03 -31.76 -19.26
N PRO A 32 -9.93 -32.32 -20.07
CA PRO A 32 -9.77 -32.38 -21.51
C PRO A 32 -9.44 -31.01 -22.12
N VAL A 33 -8.42 -30.99 -22.99
CA VAL A 33 -7.81 -29.78 -23.57
C VAL A 33 -8.82 -28.89 -24.29
N HIS A 34 -9.88 -29.47 -24.87
CA HIS A 34 -10.89 -28.71 -25.59
C HIS A 34 -11.70 -27.78 -24.67
N ILE A 35 -11.98 -28.18 -23.43
CA ILE A 35 -12.71 -27.37 -22.43
C ILE A 35 -11.85 -26.18 -21.96
N VAL A 36 -10.56 -26.44 -21.76
CA VAL A 36 -9.59 -25.39 -21.38
C VAL A 36 -9.36 -24.40 -22.52
N ARG A 37 -9.37 -24.87 -23.77
CA ARG A 37 -9.18 -24.02 -24.95
C ARG A 37 -10.37 -23.11 -25.22
N THR A 38 -11.61 -23.61 -25.12
CA THR A 38 -12.82 -22.82 -25.34
C THR A 38 -12.95 -21.71 -24.30
N SER A 39 -12.81 -22.06 -23.01
CA SER A 39 -12.85 -21.08 -21.92
C SER A 39 -11.74 -20.02 -22.04
N TYR A 40 -10.55 -20.39 -22.50
CA TYR A 40 -9.48 -19.43 -22.76
C TYR A 40 -9.79 -18.50 -23.94
N GLN A 41 -10.37 -19.00 -25.03
CA GLN A 41 -10.77 -18.19 -26.18
C GLN A 41 -11.83 -17.16 -25.78
N GLU A 42 -12.86 -17.58 -25.04
CA GLU A 42 -13.91 -16.69 -24.54
C GLU A 42 -13.35 -15.59 -23.62
N MET A 43 -12.45 -15.94 -22.69
CA MET A 43 -11.76 -14.95 -21.85
C MET A 43 -10.95 -13.95 -22.67
N MET A 44 -10.26 -14.42 -23.71
CA MET A 44 -9.43 -13.55 -24.56
C MET A 44 -10.28 -12.61 -25.42
N GLU A 45 -11.44 -13.07 -25.89
CA GLU A 45 -12.41 -12.25 -26.62
C GLU A 45 -13.03 -11.16 -25.75
N LEU A 46 -13.42 -11.48 -24.52
CA LEU A 46 -13.92 -10.49 -23.55
C LEU A 46 -12.86 -9.41 -23.27
N ARG A 47 -11.62 -9.81 -22.97
CA ARG A 47 -10.51 -8.85 -22.78
C ARG A 47 -10.21 -8.04 -24.03
N ALA A 48 -10.47 -8.57 -25.23
CA ALA A 48 -10.32 -7.82 -26.48
C ALA A 48 -11.42 -6.77 -26.65
N LYS A 49 -12.66 -7.08 -26.26
CA LYS A 49 -13.78 -6.14 -26.26
C LYS A 49 -13.54 -5.00 -25.26
N GLU A 50 -13.12 -5.31 -24.04
CA GLU A 50 -12.77 -4.31 -23.02
C GLU A 50 -11.65 -3.37 -23.49
N ARG A 51 -10.61 -3.92 -24.13
CA ARG A 51 -9.52 -3.10 -24.70
C ARG A 51 -10.01 -2.16 -25.80
N LYS A 52 -10.93 -2.62 -26.66
CA LYS A 52 -11.52 -1.77 -27.71
C LYS A 52 -12.37 -0.65 -27.12
N GLN A 53 -13.23 -0.98 -26.16
CA GLN A 53 -14.05 0.02 -25.45
C GLN A 53 -13.19 1.08 -24.76
N GLY A 54 -12.15 0.66 -24.02
CA GLY A 54 -11.24 1.61 -23.38
C GLY A 54 -10.44 2.47 -24.37
N GLN A 55 -10.17 1.97 -25.58
CA GLN A 55 -9.58 2.78 -26.66
C GLN A 55 -10.56 3.81 -27.21
N GLU A 56 -11.83 3.42 -27.41
CA GLU A 56 -12.90 4.32 -27.87
C GLU A 56 -13.18 5.42 -26.85
N GLU A 57 -13.30 5.07 -25.56
CA GLU A 57 -13.49 6.03 -24.48
C GLU A 57 -12.34 7.04 -24.38
N ARG A 58 -11.08 6.58 -24.45
CA ARG A 58 -9.92 7.49 -24.48
C ARG A 58 -9.92 8.38 -25.70
N LYS A 59 -10.33 7.87 -26.87
CA LYS A 59 -10.42 8.66 -28.10
C LYS A 59 -11.47 9.75 -27.97
N LEU A 60 -12.67 9.42 -27.46
CA LEU A 60 -13.74 10.39 -27.22
C LEU A 60 -13.32 11.44 -26.17
N PHE A 61 -12.65 11.01 -25.10
CA PHE A 61 -12.11 11.91 -24.09
C PHE A 61 -11.06 12.87 -24.67
N LEU A 62 -10.10 12.37 -25.46
CA LEU A 62 -9.12 13.20 -26.16
C LEU A 62 -9.77 14.23 -27.08
N ILE A 63 -10.81 13.84 -27.82
CA ILE A 63 -11.58 14.76 -28.68
C ILE A 63 -12.30 15.82 -27.85
N SER A 64 -12.88 15.46 -26.70
CA SER A 64 -13.55 16.41 -25.81
C SER A 64 -12.58 17.45 -25.20
N ILE A 65 -11.34 17.04 -24.92
CA ILE A 65 -10.28 17.92 -24.40
C ILE A 65 -9.65 18.78 -25.50
N GLN A 66 -9.73 18.33 -26.75
CA GLN A 66 -9.25 19.08 -27.90
C GLN A 66 -10.12 20.33 -28.08
N LYS A 67 -9.70 21.42 -27.43
CA LYS A 67 -10.19 22.77 -27.77
C LYS A 67 -9.77 23.02 -29.22
N PRO A 68 -10.71 23.24 -30.16
CA PRO A 68 -10.31 23.57 -31.51
C PRO A 68 -9.44 24.81 -31.44
N PHE A 69 -8.26 24.78 -32.06
CA PHE A 69 -7.45 25.98 -32.18
C PHE A 69 -8.35 27.04 -32.79
N SER A 70 -8.44 28.20 -32.14
CA SER A 70 -9.21 29.35 -32.64
C SER A 70 -8.71 29.83 -34.00
N PHE A 71 -7.70 29.19 -34.60
CA PHE A 71 -7.30 29.39 -35.99
C PHE A 71 -8.42 29.06 -36.98
N GLN A 72 -9.20 27.99 -36.81
CA GLN A 72 -10.26 27.66 -37.78
C GLN A 72 -11.43 28.65 -37.69
N GLU A 73 -11.82 29.04 -36.46
CA GLU A 73 -12.80 30.10 -36.23
C GLU A 73 -12.26 31.48 -36.65
N ARG A 74 -10.99 31.77 -36.43
CA ARG A 74 -10.32 33.01 -36.88
C ARG A 74 -10.20 33.06 -38.40
N GLU A 75 -9.90 31.96 -39.07
CA GLU A 75 -9.88 31.86 -40.54
C GLU A 75 -11.28 32.07 -41.11
N LYS A 76 -12.32 31.46 -40.51
CA LYS A 76 -13.71 31.69 -40.89
C LYS A 76 -14.12 33.14 -40.70
N ASN A 77 -13.89 33.71 -39.52
CA ASN A 77 -14.19 35.12 -39.25
C ASN A 77 -13.36 36.07 -40.13
N LYS A 78 -12.11 35.71 -40.48
CA LYS A 78 -11.30 36.50 -41.42
C LYS A 78 -11.85 36.42 -42.84
N LYS A 79 -12.33 35.25 -43.27
CA LYS A 79 -13.01 35.06 -44.57
C LYS A 79 -14.36 35.76 -44.61
N GLU A 80 -15.16 35.68 -43.56
CA GLU A 80 -16.43 36.41 -43.42
C GLU A 80 -16.19 37.91 -43.44
N LYS A 81 -15.22 38.43 -42.67
CA LYS A 81 -14.83 39.86 -42.74
C LYS A 81 -14.34 40.25 -44.13
N GLN A 82 -13.60 39.40 -44.82
CA GLN A 82 -13.18 39.67 -46.21
C GLN A 82 -14.39 39.72 -47.16
N ILE A 83 -15.35 38.81 -47.03
CA ILE A 83 -16.59 38.79 -47.81
C ILE A 83 -17.46 40.02 -47.48
N GLU A 84 -17.59 40.39 -46.21
CA GLU A 84 -18.28 41.59 -45.76
C GLU A 84 -17.63 42.86 -46.34
N THR A 85 -16.30 42.98 -46.29
CA THR A 85 -15.59 44.13 -46.89
C THR A 85 -15.74 44.17 -48.42
N LEU A 86 -15.72 43.01 -49.09
CA LEU A 86 -15.94 42.93 -50.55
C LEU A 86 -17.38 43.36 -50.92
N ASN A 87 -18.36 42.96 -50.11
CA ASN A 87 -19.76 43.35 -50.25
C ASN A 87 -19.97 44.85 -49.96
N GLN A 88 -19.22 45.42 -49.00
CA GLN A 88 -19.26 46.84 -48.65
C GLN A 88 -18.61 47.74 -49.73
N VAL A 89 -17.57 47.23 -50.41
CA VAL A 89 -16.94 47.88 -51.57
C VAL A 89 -17.86 47.85 -52.80
N CYS A 90 -18.70 46.83 -52.96
CA CYS A 90 -19.71 46.79 -54.03
C CYS A 90 -20.92 47.74 -53.82
N GLN A 91 -21.08 48.34 -52.63
CA GLN A 91 -22.19 49.25 -52.33
C GLN A 91 -21.85 50.74 -52.48
N ASN A 92 -20.60 51.10 -52.76
CA ASN A 92 -20.17 52.48 -52.99
C ASN A 92 -19.60 52.63 -54.41
N PRO A 93 -20.40 53.05 -55.40
CA PRO A 93 -19.88 53.38 -56.71
C PRO A 93 -19.45 54.85 -56.67
N LYS A 94 -18.16 55.13 -56.51
CA LYS A 94 -17.58 56.41 -56.95
C LYS A 94 -16.05 56.33 -57.08
N ASP A 95 -15.64 56.81 -58.23
CA ASP A 95 -14.33 57.23 -58.69
C ASP A 95 -13.44 56.20 -59.39
N ASN A 96 -13.31 56.50 -60.68
CA ASN A 96 -12.79 55.71 -61.77
C ASN A 96 -11.25 55.79 -61.80
N VAL A 97 -10.57 54.64 -61.83
CA VAL A 97 -9.36 54.49 -62.65
C VAL A 97 -9.41 53.11 -63.30
N CYS A 98 -9.71 53.14 -64.59
CA CYS A 98 -9.70 52.00 -65.50
C CYS A 98 -8.25 51.64 -65.83
N VAL A 99 -7.79 50.46 -65.43
CA VAL A 99 -6.69 49.78 -66.11
C VAL A 99 -7.21 48.42 -66.56
N LYS A 100 -7.46 48.32 -67.86
CA LYS A 100 -7.73 47.07 -68.57
C LYS A 100 -6.43 46.27 -68.64
N THR A 101 -6.46 44.99 -68.24
CA THR A 101 -6.10 43.88 -69.16
C THR A 101 -6.44 42.51 -68.58
N THR A 102 -7.48 41.94 -69.19
CA THR A 102 -7.73 40.56 -69.63
C THR A 102 -7.83 39.35 -68.66
N PRO A 103 -8.90 38.54 -68.80
CA PRO A 103 -9.23 37.41 -67.91
C PRO A 103 -8.73 36.06 -68.47
N GLN A 104 -8.49 35.08 -67.61
CA GLN A 104 -8.52 33.67 -68.03
C GLN A 104 -9.22 32.77 -67.00
N LYS A 105 -10.45 32.40 -67.40
CA LYS A 105 -11.11 31.09 -67.32
C LYS A 105 -11.14 30.37 -65.97
N GLU A 106 -12.31 30.45 -65.35
CA GLU A 106 -12.88 29.38 -64.53
C GLU A 106 -13.39 28.24 -65.43
N SER A 107 -13.10 27.00 -65.06
CA SER A 107 -13.94 25.85 -65.36
C SER A 107 -14.11 25.05 -64.07
N LYS A 108 -15.33 25.04 -63.56
CA LYS A 108 -15.85 24.01 -62.63
C LYS A 108 -15.87 22.67 -63.40
N ASP A 109 -15.65 21.50 -62.82
CA ASP A 109 -16.38 20.89 -61.71
C ASP A 109 -15.63 19.64 -61.15
N PRO A 110 -16.11 18.99 -60.06
CA PRO A 110 -15.30 18.30 -59.07
C PRO A 110 -15.30 16.78 -59.24
N GLN A 111 -14.19 16.13 -58.89
CA GLN A 111 -14.15 14.96 -58.00
C GLN A 111 -12.75 14.35 -57.91
N GLN A 112 -12.37 14.07 -56.65
CA GLN A 112 -11.45 13.03 -56.20
C GLN A 112 -9.95 13.13 -56.53
N LEU A 113 -9.20 12.94 -55.44
CA LEU A 113 -8.04 12.05 -55.33
C LEU A 113 -6.65 12.71 -55.22
N LYS A 114 -6.25 12.85 -53.95
CA LYS A 114 -4.94 12.47 -53.37
C LYS A 114 -3.71 13.35 -53.67
N VAL A 115 -3.21 13.92 -52.57
CA VAL A 115 -1.86 13.73 -52.02
C VAL A 115 -0.70 13.89 -53.02
N CYS A 116 0.00 15.03 -52.94
CA CYS A 116 1.42 15.07 -52.56
C CYS A 116 1.89 16.54 -52.51
N GLY A 117 2.13 17.06 -51.30
CA GLY A 117 2.84 18.33 -51.12
C GLY A 117 4.31 18.14 -51.51
N LYS A 118 4.67 18.47 -52.74
CA LYS A 118 6.06 18.63 -53.16
C LYS A 118 6.45 20.10 -52.98
N VAL A 119 7.10 20.39 -51.86
CA VAL A 119 7.84 21.64 -51.67
C VAL A 119 8.99 21.64 -52.68
N CYS A 120 8.83 22.43 -53.73
CA CYS A 120 9.88 22.71 -54.71
C CYS A 120 10.94 23.61 -54.04
N THR A 121 11.97 23.01 -53.45
CA THR A 121 13.19 23.73 -53.08
C THR A 121 13.92 24.14 -54.36
N ARG A 122 13.73 25.39 -54.78
CA ARG A 122 14.54 26.03 -55.82
C ARG A 122 15.99 26.11 -55.31
N LYS A 123 16.87 25.29 -55.86
CA LYS A 123 18.32 25.44 -55.69
C LYS A 123 18.75 26.65 -56.51
N THR A 124 19.14 27.73 -55.84
CA THR A 124 19.89 28.82 -56.46
C THR A 124 21.30 28.32 -56.77
N THR A 125 21.56 27.99 -58.02
CA THR A 125 22.90 27.77 -58.56
C THR A 125 23.62 29.12 -58.61
N GLN A 126 24.54 29.35 -57.68
CA GLN A 126 25.54 30.41 -57.80
C GLN A 126 26.61 29.95 -58.80
N LYS A 127 26.95 30.83 -59.74
CA LYS A 127 28.07 30.69 -60.67
C LYS A 127 29.38 30.69 -59.89
N GLU A 128 30.24 29.70 -60.17
CA GLU A 128 31.62 29.66 -59.70
C GLU A 128 32.51 30.53 -60.61
N SER A 129 33.37 31.33 -59.99
CA SER A 129 34.56 31.96 -60.58
C SER A 129 35.79 31.50 -59.79
N PRO A 130 36.96 31.31 -60.42
CA PRO A 130 38.08 30.59 -59.81
C PRO A 130 38.81 31.40 -58.72
N PRO A 131 39.35 30.77 -57.66
CA PRO A 131 40.00 31.48 -56.57
C PRO A 131 41.49 31.75 -56.85
N GLN A 132 41.86 33.00 -56.66
CA GLN A 132 43.23 33.51 -56.60
C GLN A 132 43.90 33.08 -55.28
N THR A 133 45.16 32.66 -55.39
CA THR A 133 46.00 32.11 -54.32
C THR A 133 46.21 33.08 -53.17
N GLN A 134 45.44 32.96 -52.09
CA GLN A 134 45.78 33.52 -50.77
C GLN A 134 45.32 32.56 -49.67
N SER A 135 46.25 32.06 -48.87
CA SER A 135 45.99 31.20 -47.72
C SER A 135 45.02 31.86 -46.74
N PRO A 136 43.89 31.26 -46.37
CA PRO A 136 42.97 31.87 -45.41
C PRO A 136 43.62 31.83 -44.01
N LYS A 137 43.81 33.00 -43.40
CA LYS A 137 44.13 33.10 -41.97
C LYS A 137 42.93 32.53 -41.20
N ILE A 138 43.05 31.27 -40.76
CA ILE A 138 42.03 30.59 -39.97
C ILE A 138 41.90 31.35 -38.66
N ARG A 139 40.74 31.97 -38.44
CA ARG A 139 40.44 32.72 -37.21
C ARG A 139 40.30 31.70 -36.08
N SER A 140 40.84 31.97 -34.89
CA SER A 140 40.84 31.00 -33.77
C SER A 140 39.44 30.49 -33.41
N ALA A 141 38.40 31.29 -33.68
CA ALA A 141 37.00 30.90 -33.53
C ALA A 141 36.57 29.75 -34.46
N ASP A 142 37.15 29.65 -35.66
CA ASP A 142 36.86 28.57 -36.62
C ASP A 142 37.49 27.25 -36.18
N LEU A 143 38.64 27.30 -35.50
CA LEU A 143 39.26 26.12 -34.88
C LEU A 143 38.38 25.59 -33.74
N THR A 144 37.90 26.46 -32.85
CA THR A 144 37.00 26.05 -31.76
C THR A 144 35.67 25.51 -32.30
N ARG A 145 35.13 26.14 -33.35
CA ARG A 145 33.91 25.68 -34.02
C ARG A 145 34.11 24.33 -34.69
N LYS A 146 35.22 24.11 -35.40
CA LYS A 146 35.54 22.80 -36.00
C LYS A 146 35.80 21.73 -34.94
N GLN A 147 36.43 22.07 -33.82
CA GLN A 147 36.69 21.11 -32.75
C GLN A 147 35.40 20.73 -32.00
N LYS A 148 34.48 21.70 -31.79
CA LYS A 148 33.18 21.43 -31.16
C LYS A 148 32.16 20.80 -32.10
N LEU A 149 32.23 21.03 -33.40
CA LEU A 149 31.32 20.47 -34.42
C LEU A 149 31.96 19.35 -35.24
N GLY A 150 33.16 18.89 -34.86
CA GLY A 150 33.90 17.83 -35.58
C GLY A 150 33.13 16.51 -35.65
N PHE A 151 32.30 16.23 -34.64
CA PHE A 151 31.40 15.08 -34.60
C PHE A 151 30.33 15.07 -35.71
N LEU A 152 30.06 16.21 -36.36
CA LEU A 152 29.13 16.28 -37.49
C LEU A 152 29.76 15.82 -38.80
N ASN A 153 31.09 15.85 -38.89
CA ASN A 153 31.87 15.45 -40.07
C ASN A 153 32.46 14.05 -39.91
N GLU A 154 32.31 13.42 -38.74
CA GLU A 154 32.80 12.08 -38.47
C GLU A 154 31.74 11.07 -38.92
N GLU A 155 32.09 10.23 -39.90
CA GLU A 155 31.21 9.16 -40.36
C GLU A 155 30.96 8.20 -39.20
N LEU A 156 29.76 8.27 -38.63
CA LEU A 156 29.35 7.39 -37.55
C LEU A 156 29.50 5.93 -38.02
N SER A 157 30.30 5.14 -37.30
CA SER A 157 30.53 3.71 -37.61
C SER A 157 29.23 2.89 -37.61
N PHE A 158 28.19 3.39 -36.97
CA PHE A 158 26.89 2.78 -36.92
C PHE A 158 26.00 3.24 -38.06
N GLN A 159 25.93 2.43 -39.12
CA GLN A 159 24.94 2.55 -40.18
C GLN A 159 23.78 1.59 -39.90
N PRO A 160 22.64 2.06 -39.35
CA PRO A 160 21.49 1.19 -39.12
C PRO A 160 20.94 0.73 -40.48
N THR A 161 21.00 -0.57 -40.73
CA THR A 161 20.33 -1.19 -41.86
C THR A 161 18.83 -1.13 -41.63
N VAL A 162 18.14 -0.29 -42.40
CA VAL A 162 16.68 -0.21 -42.38
C VAL A 162 16.13 -1.51 -42.98
N ILE A 163 15.75 -2.44 -42.11
CA ILE A 163 15.12 -3.69 -42.53
C ILE A 163 13.76 -3.35 -43.14
N ARG A 164 13.68 -3.37 -44.48
CA ARG A 164 12.45 -3.05 -45.23
C ARG A 164 11.40 -4.17 -45.17
N ALA A 165 11.83 -5.39 -44.86
CA ALA A 165 10.95 -6.54 -44.72
C ALA A 165 10.45 -6.67 -43.28
N VAL A 166 9.14 -6.86 -43.11
CA VAL A 166 8.53 -7.04 -41.80
C VAL A 166 9.05 -8.34 -41.18
N PRO A 167 9.74 -8.29 -40.02
CA PRO A 167 10.21 -9.51 -39.37
C PRO A 167 9.04 -10.42 -38.99
N ASN A 168 9.26 -11.74 -39.06
CA ASN A 168 8.25 -12.70 -38.65
C ASN A 168 8.07 -12.67 -37.12
N PHE A 169 7.11 -11.88 -36.65
CA PHE A 169 6.81 -11.68 -35.25
C PHE A 169 6.39 -12.95 -34.51
N SER A 170 5.77 -13.92 -35.21
CA SER A 170 5.39 -15.19 -34.60
C SER A 170 6.61 -16.01 -34.20
N ARG A 171 7.61 -16.09 -35.10
CA ARG A 171 8.88 -16.76 -34.80
C ARG A 171 9.66 -16.03 -33.71
N LEU A 172 9.69 -14.70 -33.76
CA LEU A 172 10.38 -13.88 -32.77
C LEU A 172 9.75 -14.01 -31.37
N HIS A 173 8.43 -14.02 -31.30
CA HIS A 173 7.69 -14.21 -30.05
C HIS A 173 7.93 -15.59 -29.44
N LYS A 174 7.91 -16.65 -30.26
CA LYS A 174 8.28 -18.01 -29.81
C LYS A 174 9.70 -18.06 -29.28
N ALA A 175 10.67 -17.46 -29.98
CA ALA A 175 12.07 -17.41 -29.55
C ALA A 175 12.26 -16.63 -28.22
N LEU A 176 11.48 -15.57 -28.02
CA LEU A 176 11.50 -14.79 -26.78
C LEU A 176 10.88 -15.59 -25.62
N GLN A 177 9.78 -16.30 -25.87
CA GLN A 177 9.18 -17.20 -24.89
C GLN A 177 10.12 -18.34 -24.51
N THR A 178 10.75 -19.03 -25.47
CA THR A 178 11.71 -20.10 -25.17
C THR A 178 12.90 -19.59 -24.37
N LYS A 179 13.45 -18.40 -24.73
CA LYS A 179 14.54 -17.77 -23.97
C LYS A 179 14.11 -17.38 -22.55
N ARG A 180 12.87 -16.94 -22.35
CA ARG A 180 12.32 -16.67 -21.01
C ARG A 180 12.22 -17.95 -20.18
N MET A 181 11.78 -19.05 -20.78
CA MET A 181 11.71 -20.35 -20.09
C MET A 181 13.12 -20.86 -19.74
N GLU A 182 14.09 -20.68 -20.64
CA GLU A 182 15.48 -21.06 -20.42
C GLU A 182 16.15 -20.25 -19.30
N MET A 183 15.85 -18.94 -19.21
CA MET A 183 16.31 -18.05 -18.13
C MET A 183 15.62 -18.28 -16.78
N GLN A 184 14.47 -18.97 -16.76
CA GLN A 184 13.83 -19.37 -15.50
C GLN A 184 14.49 -20.61 -14.88
N SER A 185 15.32 -21.32 -15.64
CA SER A 185 16.19 -22.38 -15.12
C SER A 185 17.61 -21.86 -14.96
N LYS A 186 18.14 -21.91 -13.73
CA LYS A 186 19.50 -21.56 -13.27
C LYS A 186 19.61 -20.15 -12.67
N ASP A 187 19.80 -20.18 -11.36
CA ASP A 187 20.44 -19.22 -10.45
C ASP A 187 20.14 -17.72 -10.62
N PRO A 188 19.86 -16.99 -9.52
CA PRO A 188 19.66 -15.54 -9.59
C PRO A 188 20.86 -14.84 -10.24
N THR A 189 20.59 -13.92 -11.16
CA THR A 189 21.60 -13.13 -11.87
C THR A 189 22.51 -12.41 -10.88
N LYS A 190 23.75 -12.88 -10.72
CA LYS A 190 24.77 -12.20 -9.93
C LYS A 190 25.25 -10.97 -10.70
N CYS A 191 24.98 -9.77 -10.17
CA CYS A 191 25.50 -8.53 -10.73
C CYS A 191 27.03 -8.51 -10.60
N GLN A 192 27.76 -8.64 -11.71
CA GLN A 192 29.17 -8.26 -11.71
C GLN A 192 29.27 -6.74 -11.54
N PRO A 193 30.08 -6.24 -10.59
CA PRO A 193 30.33 -4.82 -10.49
C PRO A 193 31.04 -4.37 -11.77
N PHE A 194 30.39 -3.47 -12.52
CA PHE A 194 30.99 -2.84 -13.68
C PHE A 194 31.60 -1.50 -13.26
N PHE A 195 32.82 -1.25 -13.72
CA PHE A 195 33.49 0.02 -13.45
C PHE A 195 32.92 1.09 -14.38
N LEU A 196 32.11 2.01 -13.84
CA LEU A 196 31.67 3.19 -14.58
C LEU A 196 32.90 4.01 -14.99
N SER A 197 33.00 4.45 -16.25
CA SER A 197 34.11 5.31 -16.70
C SER A 197 34.25 6.63 -15.91
N THR A 198 33.25 6.97 -15.09
CA THR A 198 33.29 8.11 -14.17
C THR A 198 34.00 7.83 -12.85
N SER A 199 34.34 6.57 -12.53
CA SER A 199 35.05 6.21 -11.28
C SER A 199 36.47 6.76 -11.24
N HIS A 200 37.10 6.96 -12.40
CA HIS A 200 38.45 7.51 -12.55
C HIS A 200 38.49 9.04 -12.55
N ARG A 201 37.36 9.73 -12.34
CA ARG A 201 37.38 11.20 -12.25
C ARG A 201 37.93 11.59 -10.87
N PRO A 202 38.98 12.43 -10.80
CA PRO A 202 39.53 12.86 -9.53
C PRO A 202 38.46 13.61 -8.73
N ALA A 203 38.29 13.23 -7.45
CA ALA A 203 37.41 13.93 -6.54
C ALA A 203 37.84 15.41 -6.43
N ARG A 204 36.87 16.33 -6.48
CA ARG A 204 37.10 17.77 -6.33
C ARG A 204 37.82 18.01 -5.00
N LYS A 205 39.07 18.49 -5.06
CA LYS A 205 39.83 18.88 -3.86
C LYS A 205 39.11 20.04 -3.19
N MET A 206 38.45 19.78 -2.07
CA MET A 206 38.02 20.84 -1.17
C MET A 206 39.27 21.34 -0.44
N ILE A 207 39.53 22.64 -0.57
CA ILE A 207 40.57 23.33 0.17
C ILE A 207 40.21 23.21 1.66
N LYS A 208 40.98 22.42 2.41
CA LYS A 208 40.93 22.38 3.87
C LYS A 208 41.73 23.58 4.39
N GLY A 209 41.13 24.38 5.27
CA GLY A 209 41.85 25.36 6.09
C GLY A 209 42.80 24.66 7.08
N PRO A 210 43.74 25.41 7.67
CA PRO A 210 44.89 24.84 8.37
C PRO A 210 44.51 24.10 9.66
N GLU A 211 45.37 23.15 9.95
CA GLU A 211 45.27 22.05 10.89
C GLU A 211 45.20 22.49 12.36
N THR A 212 44.27 21.90 13.10
CA THR A 212 44.57 21.39 14.45
C THR A 212 44.06 19.96 14.57
N SER A 213 44.89 19.15 15.20
CA SER A 213 44.87 17.70 15.30
C SER A 213 43.69 17.15 16.09
N GLN A 214 42.93 16.24 15.47
CA GLN A 214 42.42 14.99 16.04
C GLN A 214 41.66 14.21 14.94
N GLU A 215 41.84 12.89 14.92
CA GLU A 215 41.40 11.98 13.86
C GLU A 215 39.91 12.14 13.46
N PRO A 216 39.57 12.19 12.15
CA PRO A 216 38.19 12.19 11.73
C PRO A 216 37.70 10.75 11.57
N LYS A 217 36.96 10.24 12.56
CA LYS A 217 36.06 9.11 12.37
C LYS A 217 35.02 9.51 11.31
N PHE A 218 34.86 8.68 10.29
CA PHE A 218 33.87 8.87 9.23
C PHE A 218 32.46 8.87 9.82
N ILE A 219 31.89 10.05 10.06
CA ILE A 219 30.47 10.21 10.29
C ILE A 219 29.86 10.46 8.91
N SER A 220 29.12 9.46 8.41
CA SER A 220 28.21 9.64 7.30
C SER A 220 27.33 10.86 7.58
N PHE A 221 27.37 11.88 6.73
CA PHE A 221 26.42 12.98 6.78
C PHE A 221 25.03 12.44 6.44
N SER A 222 24.37 11.84 7.44
CA SER A 222 22.93 11.68 7.44
C SER A 222 22.35 13.06 7.25
N ARG A 223 21.56 13.19 6.18
CA ARG A 223 20.78 14.37 5.82
C ARG A 223 20.02 14.87 7.05
N SER A 224 20.61 15.82 7.76
CA SER A 224 20.14 16.35 9.02
C SER A 224 18.85 17.10 8.76
N LYS A 225 17.71 16.47 9.11
CA LYS A 225 16.47 17.18 9.39
C LYS A 225 16.67 17.95 10.69
N SER A 226 17.36 19.09 10.63
CA SER A 226 17.56 19.97 11.79
C SER A 226 16.27 20.77 12.06
N LEU A 227 15.26 20.09 12.61
CA LEU A 227 14.19 20.73 13.36
C LEU A 227 14.17 20.27 14.83
N GLY A 228 14.85 19.17 15.17
CA GLY A 228 15.02 18.72 16.55
C GLY A 228 15.98 19.57 17.40
N ALA A 229 16.73 20.48 16.79
CA ALA A 229 17.67 21.36 17.49
C ALA A 229 16.97 22.50 18.27
N LEU A 230 15.69 22.77 18.01
CA LEU A 230 14.93 23.78 18.76
C LEU A 230 14.18 23.20 19.97
N THR A 231 13.91 21.89 19.97
CA THR A 231 13.37 21.16 21.15
C THR A 231 14.44 20.81 22.19
N ALA A 232 15.72 20.97 21.86
CA ALA A 232 16.85 20.76 22.77
C ALA A 232 17.28 22.05 23.50
N LEU A 233 16.62 23.18 23.24
CA LEU A 233 16.86 24.42 23.99
C LEU A 233 16.09 24.32 25.31
N SER A 234 16.80 24.51 26.42
CA SER A 234 16.23 24.56 27.76
C SER A 234 15.10 25.58 27.85
N ALA A 235 14.12 25.33 28.71
CA ALA A 235 12.99 26.22 28.97
C ALA A 235 13.39 27.65 29.43
N ASP A 236 14.67 27.86 29.75
CA ASP A 236 15.25 29.13 30.23
C ASP A 236 15.83 30.01 29.11
N THR A 237 15.80 29.58 27.84
CA THR A 237 16.23 30.45 26.74
C THR A 237 15.05 31.29 26.26
N LEU A 238 15.12 32.62 26.44
CA LEU A 238 14.10 33.55 25.95
C LEU A 238 13.76 33.24 24.49
N PRO A 239 12.47 33.17 24.11
CA PRO A 239 12.06 32.89 22.73
C PRO A 239 12.82 33.82 21.78
N THR A 240 13.68 33.27 20.94
CA THR A 240 14.33 34.05 19.88
C THR A 240 13.21 34.68 19.06
N PHE A 241 13.07 36.01 19.11
CA PHE A 241 11.96 36.73 18.48
C PHE A 241 11.73 36.22 17.06
N ILE A 242 10.65 35.47 16.87
CA ILE A 242 10.35 34.85 15.58
C ILE A 242 9.85 35.96 14.66
N THR A 243 10.71 36.39 13.73
CA THR A 243 10.35 37.36 12.70
C THR A 243 9.13 36.87 11.89
N ASP A 244 8.31 37.79 11.39
CA ASP A 244 7.08 37.42 10.68
C ASP A 244 7.35 36.52 9.46
N ALA A 245 8.47 36.74 8.78
CA ALA A 245 8.92 35.88 7.68
C ALA A 245 9.17 34.43 8.12
N VAL A 246 9.68 34.19 9.33
CA VAL A 246 9.84 32.83 9.87
C VAL A 246 8.46 32.23 10.18
N ARG A 247 7.54 33.00 10.77
CA ARG A 247 6.17 32.53 11.04
C ARG A 247 5.42 32.15 9.77
N GLN A 248 5.49 32.98 8.72
CA GLN A 248 4.86 32.70 7.43
C GLN A 248 5.45 31.45 6.76
N ARG A 249 6.78 31.27 6.80
CA ARG A 249 7.42 30.03 6.32
C ARG A 249 6.96 28.81 7.09
N CYS A 250 6.95 28.86 8.42
CA CYS A 250 6.47 27.74 9.25
C CYS A 250 4.99 27.44 9.02
N ALA A 251 4.15 28.47 8.81
CA ALA A 251 2.74 28.30 8.46
C ALA A 251 2.56 27.66 7.08
N ALA A 252 3.33 28.08 6.08
CA ALA A 252 3.30 27.49 4.74
C ALA A 252 3.77 26.03 4.74
N ILE A 253 4.82 25.71 5.52
CA ILE A 253 5.31 24.34 5.68
C ILE A 253 4.23 23.47 6.31
N ARG A 254 3.59 23.91 7.41
CA ARG A 254 2.47 23.19 8.04
C ARG A 254 1.33 22.94 7.07
N LYS A 255 0.81 23.99 6.41
CA LYS A 255 -0.24 23.86 5.39
C LYS A 255 0.13 22.88 4.27
N SER A 256 1.39 22.88 3.82
CA SER A 256 1.87 21.94 2.79
C SER A 256 1.93 20.49 3.28
N MET A 257 2.21 20.28 4.56
CA MET A 257 2.18 18.96 5.18
C MET A 257 0.75 18.49 5.36
N ASP A 258 -0.12 19.34 5.90
CA ASP A 258 -1.54 19.04 6.12
C ASP A 258 -2.23 18.67 4.80
N LEU A 259 -1.93 19.38 3.70
CA LEU A 259 -2.48 19.07 2.38
C LEU A 259 -2.00 17.70 1.85
N ARG A 260 -0.75 17.33 2.12
CA ARG A 260 -0.24 15.98 1.78
C ARG A 260 -0.92 14.93 2.63
N GLU A 261 -1.10 15.19 3.92
CA GLU A 261 -1.74 14.27 4.83
C GLU A 261 -3.23 14.07 4.49
N SER A 262 -3.96 15.13 4.15
CA SER A 262 -5.35 15.04 3.68
C SER A 262 -5.48 14.13 2.45
N LYS A 263 -4.63 14.33 1.44
CA LYS A 263 -4.62 13.49 0.24
C LYS A 263 -4.28 12.03 0.55
N ASN A 264 -3.36 11.81 1.49
CA ASN A 264 -3.02 10.45 1.94
C ASN A 264 -4.19 9.80 2.69
N ARG A 265 -4.91 10.57 3.54
CA ARG A 265 -6.12 10.12 4.24
C ARG A 265 -7.22 9.76 3.25
N GLU A 266 -7.53 10.65 2.30
CA GLU A 266 -8.49 10.41 1.21
C GLU A 266 -8.15 9.15 0.41
N SER A 267 -6.86 8.93 0.11
CA SER A 267 -6.40 7.72 -0.60
C SER A 267 -6.57 6.46 0.24
N ALA A 268 -6.27 6.52 1.54
CA ALA A 268 -6.45 5.41 2.47
C ALA A 268 -7.93 5.09 2.70
N ASP A 269 -8.77 6.10 2.82
CA ASP A 269 -10.21 5.96 2.99
C ASP A 269 -10.87 5.43 1.72
N TRP A 270 -10.42 5.88 0.54
CA TRP A 270 -10.82 5.29 -0.73
C TRP A 270 -10.49 3.80 -0.80
N LEU A 271 -9.28 3.40 -0.40
CA LEU A 271 -8.87 1.99 -0.40
C LEU A 271 -9.71 1.16 0.57
N LYS A 272 -9.99 1.67 1.77
CA LYS A 272 -10.89 1.02 2.75
C LYS A 272 -12.29 0.86 2.17
N ASN A 273 -12.86 1.92 1.61
CA ASN A 273 -14.20 1.90 1.01
C ASN A 273 -14.28 0.94 -0.19
N TYR A 274 -13.23 0.88 -1.00
CA TYR A 274 -13.13 -0.07 -2.09
C TYR A 274 -13.06 -1.51 -1.57
N GLN A 275 -12.25 -1.77 -0.54
CA GLN A 275 -12.11 -3.09 0.06
C GLN A 275 -13.41 -3.55 0.72
N THR A 276 -14.09 -2.69 1.48
CA THR A 276 -15.39 -2.99 2.11
C THR A 276 -16.45 -3.26 1.06
N ARG A 277 -16.53 -2.46 -0.01
CA ARG A 277 -17.44 -2.69 -1.14
C ARG A 277 -17.14 -4.00 -1.89
N SER A 278 -15.87 -4.30 -2.11
CA SER A 278 -15.46 -5.58 -2.72
C SER A 278 -15.81 -6.77 -1.83
N GLN A 279 -15.64 -6.65 -0.52
CA GLN A 279 -16.04 -7.68 0.44
C GLN A 279 -17.56 -7.86 0.51
N SER A 280 -18.34 -6.77 0.49
CA SER A 280 -19.80 -6.87 0.51
C SER A 280 -20.34 -7.53 -0.76
N ILE A 281 -19.79 -7.20 -1.92
CA ILE A 281 -20.13 -7.86 -3.19
C ILE A 281 -19.78 -9.36 -3.12
N ARG A 282 -18.57 -9.71 -2.64
CA ARG A 282 -18.18 -11.12 -2.48
C ARG A 282 -19.13 -11.88 -1.56
N LYS A 283 -19.49 -11.30 -0.40
CA LYS A 283 -20.47 -11.89 0.53
C LYS A 283 -21.83 -12.09 -0.14
N ALA A 284 -22.34 -11.09 -0.86
CA ALA A 284 -23.63 -11.20 -1.55
C ALA A 284 -23.63 -12.31 -2.62
N VAL A 285 -22.56 -12.40 -3.41
CA VAL A 285 -22.38 -13.47 -4.41
C VAL A 285 -22.28 -14.85 -3.74
N THR A 286 -21.51 -14.97 -2.66
CA THR A 286 -21.42 -16.21 -1.89
C THR A 286 -22.77 -16.63 -1.32
N LEU A 287 -23.54 -15.69 -0.74
CA LEU A 287 -24.88 -15.98 -0.23
C LEU A 287 -25.82 -16.45 -1.34
N HIS A 288 -25.82 -15.77 -2.49
CA HIS A 288 -26.64 -16.18 -3.62
C HIS A 288 -26.25 -17.58 -4.14
N ALA A 289 -24.95 -17.87 -4.21
CA ALA A 289 -24.47 -19.21 -4.56
C ALA A 289 -24.94 -20.28 -3.55
N LYS A 290 -24.89 -19.99 -2.25
CA LYS A 290 -25.39 -20.89 -1.20
C LYS A 290 -26.89 -21.14 -1.28
N VAL A 291 -27.69 -20.14 -1.63
CA VAL A 291 -29.15 -20.29 -1.76
C VAL A 291 -29.51 -21.19 -2.94
N LEU A 292 -28.72 -21.14 -4.02
CA LEU A 292 -28.92 -21.98 -5.19
C LEU A 292 -28.33 -23.39 -5.05
N ASP A 293 -27.50 -23.63 -4.03
CA ASP A 293 -26.94 -24.94 -3.74
C ASP A 293 -27.90 -25.71 -2.81
N PRO A 294 -28.48 -26.85 -3.25
CA PRO A 294 -29.31 -27.68 -2.39
C PRO A 294 -28.54 -28.29 -1.21
N HIS A 295 -27.21 -28.34 -1.29
CA HIS A 295 -26.35 -28.91 -0.26
C HIS A 295 -25.69 -27.80 0.56
N SER A 296 -25.80 -27.88 1.89
CA SER A 296 -25.03 -27.03 2.78
C SER A 296 -23.55 -27.43 2.72
N SER A 297 -22.65 -26.45 2.69
CA SER A 297 -21.22 -26.74 2.69
C SER A 297 -20.82 -27.43 4.00
N LEU A 298 -19.91 -28.40 3.92
CA LEU A 298 -19.43 -29.13 5.10
C LEU A 298 -18.89 -28.20 6.19
N ASN A 299 -18.19 -27.13 5.79
CA ASN A 299 -17.65 -26.14 6.72
C ASN A 299 -18.74 -25.40 7.48
N ASP A 300 -19.87 -25.08 6.82
CA ASP A 300 -21.00 -24.43 7.49
C ASP A 300 -21.62 -25.37 8.53
N VAL A 301 -21.86 -26.64 8.17
CA VAL A 301 -22.40 -27.66 9.08
C VAL A 301 -21.48 -27.88 10.30
N LEU A 302 -20.17 -27.99 10.07
CA LEU A 302 -19.20 -28.09 11.16
C LEU A 302 -19.26 -26.87 12.09
N SER A 303 -19.33 -25.67 11.51
CA SER A 303 -19.41 -24.43 12.30
C SER A 303 -20.70 -24.32 13.11
N GLU A 304 -21.83 -24.80 12.58
CA GLU A 304 -23.11 -24.84 13.28
C GLU A 304 -23.11 -25.86 14.41
N ASN A 305 -22.57 -27.07 14.17
CA ASN A 305 -22.46 -28.09 15.20
C ASN A 305 -21.57 -27.63 16.36
N LEU A 306 -20.45 -26.96 16.08
CA LEU A 306 -19.63 -26.36 17.12
C LEU A 306 -20.45 -25.36 17.95
N LYS A 307 -21.16 -24.42 17.32
CA LYS A 307 -22.01 -23.45 18.04
C LYS A 307 -23.03 -24.14 18.95
N ARG A 308 -23.69 -25.19 18.46
CA ARG A 308 -24.66 -25.96 19.26
C ARG A 308 -24.01 -26.61 20.47
N LEU A 309 -22.80 -27.17 20.33
CA LEU A 309 -22.07 -27.75 21.46
C LEU A 309 -21.68 -26.68 22.48
N TRP A 310 -21.20 -25.52 22.03
CA TRP A 310 -20.90 -24.38 22.91
C TRP A 310 -22.14 -23.88 23.66
N GLU A 311 -23.27 -23.77 22.97
CA GLU A 311 -24.55 -23.35 23.57
C GLU A 311 -25.05 -24.39 24.59
N ALA A 312 -24.94 -25.67 24.28
CA ALA A 312 -25.31 -26.76 25.18
C ALA A 312 -24.44 -26.75 26.46
N ASP A 313 -23.13 -26.62 26.33
CA ASP A 313 -22.21 -26.55 27.47
C ASP A 313 -22.45 -25.30 28.33
N GLN A 314 -22.81 -24.18 27.69
CA GLN A 314 -23.19 -22.98 28.41
C GLN A 314 -24.52 -23.18 29.18
N GLN A 315 -25.48 -23.92 28.60
CA GLN A 315 -26.74 -24.24 29.25
C GLN A 315 -26.53 -25.18 30.45
N THR A 316 -25.75 -26.26 30.29
CA THR A 316 -25.46 -27.20 31.38
C THR A 316 -24.75 -26.50 32.54
N THR A 317 -23.81 -25.60 32.25
CA THR A 317 -23.13 -24.79 33.28
C THR A 317 -24.11 -23.88 34.02
N ARG A 318 -25.06 -23.26 33.31
CA ARG A 318 -26.10 -22.42 33.92
C ARG A 318 -27.04 -23.23 34.81
N GLU A 319 -27.41 -24.43 34.38
CA GLU A 319 -28.26 -25.33 35.17
C GLU A 319 -27.53 -25.80 36.43
N TYR A 320 -26.31 -26.30 36.27
CA TYR A 320 -25.46 -26.72 37.39
C TYR A 320 -25.25 -25.60 38.41
N THR A 321 -24.99 -24.36 37.96
CA THR A 321 -24.83 -23.22 38.88
C THR A 321 -26.13 -22.83 39.59
N ARG A 322 -27.29 -22.99 38.95
CA ARG A 322 -28.60 -22.83 39.63
C ARG A 322 -28.80 -23.91 40.68
N GLU A 323 -28.53 -25.17 40.34
CA GLU A 323 -28.63 -26.28 41.30
C GLU A 323 -27.73 -26.09 42.51
N LEU A 324 -26.49 -25.62 42.31
CA LEU A 324 -25.58 -25.29 43.41
C LEU A 324 -26.13 -24.16 44.30
N LYS A 325 -26.75 -23.13 43.70
CA LYS A 325 -27.39 -22.05 44.47
C LYS A 325 -28.57 -22.59 45.29
N ASP A 326 -29.37 -23.46 44.71
CA ASP A 326 -30.50 -24.08 45.38
C ASP A 326 -30.04 -25.00 46.52
N ILE A 327 -28.99 -25.80 46.30
CA ILE A 327 -28.35 -26.62 47.34
C ILE A 327 -27.86 -25.71 48.47
N LYS A 328 -27.13 -24.63 48.15
CA LYS A 328 -26.64 -23.67 49.15
C LYS A 328 -27.78 -23.02 49.92
N ALA A 329 -28.88 -22.65 49.27
CA ALA A 329 -30.06 -22.09 49.93
C ALA A 329 -30.77 -23.11 50.83
N ARG A 330 -30.77 -24.40 50.46
CA ARG A 330 -31.30 -25.48 51.33
C ARG A 330 -30.40 -25.70 52.55
N VAL A 331 -29.08 -25.74 52.35
CA VAL A 331 -28.10 -25.92 53.42
C VAL A 331 -28.05 -24.71 54.35
N SER A 332 -28.25 -23.49 53.86
CA SER A 332 -28.31 -22.30 54.72
C SER A 332 -29.55 -22.27 55.61
N LYS A 333 -30.72 -22.66 55.09
CA LYS A 333 -31.95 -22.79 55.88
C LYS A 333 -31.88 -23.90 56.92
N ARG A 334 -31.29 -25.05 56.56
CA ARG A 334 -31.12 -26.21 57.44
C ARG A 334 -29.66 -26.67 57.40
N PRO A 335 -28.78 -26.05 58.20
CA PRO A 335 -27.38 -26.44 58.26
C PRO A 335 -27.24 -27.86 58.81
N PHE A 336 -26.19 -28.57 58.40
CA PHE A 336 -25.90 -29.91 58.90
C PHE A 336 -25.64 -29.90 60.41
N LEU A 337 -25.95 -31.00 61.10
CA LEU A 337 -25.79 -31.11 62.55
C LEU A 337 -24.36 -30.79 63.02
N PHE A 338 -23.34 -31.24 62.29
CA PHE A 338 -21.94 -30.93 62.60
C PHE A 338 -21.63 -29.43 62.45
N ALA A 339 -22.22 -28.76 61.45
CA ALA A 339 -22.05 -27.33 61.24
C ALA A 339 -22.75 -26.55 62.35
N GLN A 340 -23.95 -26.98 62.76
CA GLN A 340 -24.68 -26.41 63.91
C GLN A 340 -23.89 -26.57 65.21
N LEU A 341 -23.33 -27.75 65.48
CA LEU A 341 -22.50 -28.00 66.66
C LEU A 341 -21.23 -27.14 66.64
N LYS A 342 -20.54 -27.04 65.48
CA LYS A 342 -19.39 -26.14 65.31
C LYS A 342 -19.77 -24.69 65.55
N GLN A 343 -20.89 -24.21 65.01
CA GLN A 343 -21.37 -22.85 65.21
C GLN A 343 -21.71 -22.57 66.67
N ARG A 344 -22.39 -23.50 67.36
CA ARG A 344 -22.68 -23.39 68.79
C ARG A 344 -21.42 -23.38 69.64
N ASN A 345 -20.47 -24.27 69.37
CA ASN A 345 -19.18 -24.32 70.07
C ASN A 345 -18.37 -23.05 69.83
N ALA A 346 -18.33 -22.54 68.59
CA ALA A 346 -17.66 -21.30 68.25
C ALA A 346 -18.30 -20.10 68.95
N LYS A 347 -19.63 -20.01 68.95
CA LYS A 347 -20.39 -18.98 69.68
C LYS A 347 -20.09 -19.02 71.17
N ALA A 348 -20.18 -20.20 71.80
CA ALA A 348 -19.88 -20.37 73.22
C ALA A 348 -18.43 -20.00 73.56
N ARG A 349 -17.47 -20.36 72.69
CA ARG A 349 -16.06 -19.97 72.87
C ARG A 349 -15.86 -18.45 72.73
N ALA A 350 -16.51 -17.82 71.74
CA ALA A 350 -16.46 -16.37 71.55
C ALA A 350 -17.07 -15.63 72.75
N GLU A 351 -18.23 -16.08 73.24
CA GLU A 351 -18.85 -15.56 74.45
C GLU A 351 -17.96 -15.74 75.68
N GLN A 352 -17.32 -16.90 75.85
CA GLN A 352 -16.40 -17.15 76.95
C GLN A 352 -15.20 -16.20 76.89
N ILE A 353 -14.62 -15.99 75.70
CA ILE A 353 -13.54 -15.02 75.50
C ILE A 353 -14.03 -13.61 75.84
N TYR A 354 -15.20 -13.21 75.35
CA TYR A 354 -15.82 -11.92 75.64
C TYR A 354 -16.02 -11.70 77.15
N ARG A 355 -16.66 -12.64 77.83
CA ARG A 355 -16.86 -12.61 79.29
C ARG A 355 -15.53 -12.54 80.04
N SER A 356 -14.54 -13.34 79.65
CA SER A 356 -13.22 -13.31 80.28
C SER A 356 -12.52 -11.96 80.09
N LYS A 357 -12.71 -11.29 78.95
CA LYS A 357 -12.15 -9.97 78.68
C LYS A 357 -12.86 -8.89 79.50
N LEU A 358 -14.19 -8.93 79.60
CA LEU A 358 -14.96 -8.01 80.44
C LEU A 358 -14.58 -8.14 81.92
N GLN A 359 -14.48 -9.37 82.42
CA GLN A 359 -14.05 -9.63 83.80
C GLN A 359 -12.63 -9.11 84.06
N LYS A 360 -11.69 -9.29 83.12
CA LYS A 360 -10.35 -8.71 83.22
C LYS A 360 -10.35 -7.17 83.22
N ALA A 361 -11.32 -6.55 82.57
CA ALA A 361 -11.52 -5.11 82.57
C ALA A 361 -12.34 -4.60 83.77
N GLY A 362 -12.83 -5.50 84.64
CA GLY A 362 -13.67 -5.15 85.79
C GLY A 362 -15.08 -4.66 85.43
N LEU A 363 -15.56 -4.98 84.22
CA LEU A 363 -16.88 -4.57 83.72
C LEU A 363 -17.83 -5.76 83.69
N GLU A 364 -19.10 -5.52 83.99
CA GLU A 364 -20.16 -6.54 83.93
C GLU A 364 -20.86 -6.55 82.56
N GLU A 365 -21.29 -7.73 82.11
CA GLU A 365 -21.96 -7.93 80.80
C GLU A 365 -23.23 -7.07 80.68
N GLN A 366 -24.00 -6.94 81.76
CA GLN A 366 -25.23 -6.13 81.83
C GLN A 366 -24.96 -4.64 81.62
N PHE A 367 -23.88 -4.11 82.19
CA PHE A 367 -23.49 -2.71 82.02
C PHE A 367 -23.16 -2.38 80.56
N VAL A 368 -22.50 -3.29 79.84
CA VAL A 368 -22.19 -3.10 78.42
C VAL A 368 -23.44 -3.22 77.57
N GLN A 369 -24.40 -4.05 77.97
CA GLN A 369 -25.65 -4.26 77.24
C GLN A 369 -26.61 -3.06 77.38
N GLU A 370 -26.80 -2.55 78.60
CA GLU A 370 -27.64 -1.37 78.87
C GLU A 370 -27.09 -0.09 78.24
N ASN A 371 -25.78 0.16 78.38
CA ASN A 371 -25.15 1.31 77.76
C ASN A 371 -25.00 1.12 76.24
N GLY A 372 -24.81 -0.12 75.78
CA GLY A 372 -24.71 -0.43 74.35
C GLY A 372 -26.03 -0.25 73.61
N GLU A 373 -27.17 -0.64 74.19
CA GLU A 373 -28.50 -0.47 73.59
C GLU A 373 -28.91 1.01 73.46
N LEU A 374 -28.52 1.86 74.41
CA LEU A 374 -28.74 3.30 74.36
C LEU A 374 -28.02 4.00 73.20
N PHE A 375 -26.92 3.43 72.70
CA PHE A 375 -26.17 3.94 71.54
C PHE A 375 -26.59 3.32 70.20
N ARG A 376 -27.50 2.32 70.17
CA ARG A 376 -27.94 1.66 68.93
C ARG A 376 -29.24 2.21 68.34
N SER A 377 -29.91 3.15 69.01
CA SER A 377 -31.21 3.69 68.56
C SER A 377 -31.12 4.83 67.53
N ASP A 378 -29.93 5.36 67.24
CA ASP A 378 -29.76 6.56 66.40
C ASP A 378 -29.00 6.35 65.07
N ASP A 379 -28.74 5.11 64.66
CA ASP A 379 -28.06 4.82 63.38
C ASP A 379 -28.92 3.92 62.46
N ASP A 380 -30.10 4.42 62.07
CA ASP A 380 -30.79 4.04 60.84
C ASP A 380 -30.14 4.80 59.65
N GLY A 381 -28.84 4.58 59.47
CA GLY A 381 -28.05 5.13 58.39
C GLY A 381 -27.49 3.99 57.53
N ASP A 382 -28.03 3.85 56.32
CA ASP A 382 -27.61 2.95 55.25
C ASP A 382 -26.10 2.67 55.24
N THR A 383 -25.66 1.61 55.91
CA THR A 383 -24.36 1.00 55.62
C THR A 383 -24.62 -0.09 54.60
N GLU A 384 -24.53 0.31 53.33
CA GLU A 384 -24.14 -0.60 52.25
C GLU A 384 -23.02 -1.48 52.78
N THR A 385 -23.38 -2.74 53.01
CA THR A 385 -22.46 -3.76 53.49
C THR A 385 -21.56 -4.05 52.29
N GLN A 386 -20.50 -3.26 52.15
CA GLN A 386 -19.33 -3.67 51.38
C GLN A 386 -18.92 -5.01 51.95
N SER A 387 -19.19 -6.05 51.18
CA SER A 387 -18.71 -7.41 51.37
C SER A 387 -17.19 -7.35 51.45
N ARG A 388 -16.69 -7.17 52.67
CA ARG A 388 -15.31 -7.39 53.03
C ARG A 388 -15.07 -8.88 52.81
N GLU A 389 -14.44 -9.18 51.68
CA GLU A 389 -13.94 -10.50 51.32
C GLU A 389 -13.12 -11.03 52.49
N GLU A 390 -13.76 -11.90 53.27
CA GLU A 390 -13.11 -12.69 54.28
C GLU A 390 -12.40 -13.83 53.55
N ASN A 391 -11.09 -13.63 53.41
CA ASN A 391 -10.03 -14.60 53.23
C ASN A 391 -10.47 -16.00 52.79
N VAL A 392 -10.14 -16.28 51.53
CA VAL A 392 -9.96 -17.61 50.96
C VAL A 392 -9.15 -18.46 51.93
N ASP A 393 -9.80 -19.47 52.50
CA ASP A 393 -9.18 -20.58 53.23
C ASP A 393 -8.49 -21.49 52.21
N ASP A 394 -7.17 -21.53 52.34
CA ASP A 394 -6.17 -22.46 51.82
C ASP A 394 -6.69 -23.67 51.01
N GLY A 395 -6.95 -23.44 49.72
CA GLY A 395 -6.94 -24.49 48.71
C GLY A 395 -5.52 -24.63 48.16
N GLU A 396 -4.90 -25.78 48.40
CA GLU A 396 -3.60 -26.18 47.86
C GLU A 396 -3.40 -25.67 46.43
N LYS A 397 -2.38 -24.83 46.28
CA LYS A 397 -1.86 -24.40 44.98
C LYS A 397 -1.22 -25.63 44.34
N ILE A 398 -2.00 -26.39 43.57
CA ILE A 398 -1.44 -27.34 42.62
C ILE A 398 -0.53 -26.49 41.72
N GLU A 399 0.76 -26.79 41.78
CA GLU A 399 1.77 -26.20 40.93
C GLU A 399 1.37 -26.48 39.48
N ASP A 400 0.87 -25.44 38.80
CA ASP A 400 0.93 -25.38 37.35
C ASP A 400 2.42 -25.39 36.99
N VAL A 401 2.91 -26.57 36.65
CA VAL A 401 4.18 -26.76 35.97
C VAL A 401 4.16 -25.83 34.77
N GLU A 402 4.93 -24.74 34.88
CA GLU A 402 5.30 -23.92 33.75
C GLU A 402 5.90 -24.85 32.68
N GLU A 403 5.11 -25.16 31.65
CA GLU A 403 5.65 -25.53 30.35
C GLU A 403 6.54 -24.36 29.91
N LYS A 404 7.82 -24.48 30.25
CA LYS A 404 8.90 -23.69 29.67
C LYS A 404 8.78 -23.84 28.17
N SER A 405 8.17 -22.83 27.57
CA SER A 405 8.25 -22.54 26.15
C SER A 405 9.73 -22.51 25.80
N VAL A 406 10.23 -23.60 25.23
CA VAL A 406 11.53 -23.68 24.58
C VAL A 406 11.39 -22.81 23.34
N LYS A 407 11.64 -21.51 23.53
CA LYS A 407 11.81 -20.56 22.46
C LYS A 407 13.09 -20.96 21.76
N SER A 408 12.93 -21.68 20.66
CA SER A 408 13.96 -22.00 19.69
C SER A 408 14.83 -20.77 19.47
N LYS A 409 16.08 -20.82 19.98
CA LYS A 409 17.14 -19.97 19.49
C LYS A 409 17.29 -20.30 18.01
N GLY A 410 17.00 -19.30 17.17
CA GLY A 410 17.36 -19.34 15.76
C GLY A 410 18.84 -19.61 15.68
N GLU A 411 19.14 -20.75 15.07
CA GLU A 411 20.44 -21.20 14.66
C GLU A 411 21.00 -20.18 13.68
N GLU A 412 21.96 -19.40 14.16
CA GLU A 412 22.95 -18.73 13.32
C GLU A 412 23.84 -19.85 12.77
N ALA A 413 23.56 -20.25 11.53
CA ALA A 413 24.39 -21.22 10.82
C ALA A 413 25.54 -20.50 10.08
N PRO A 414 26.74 -21.11 10.04
CA PRO A 414 27.95 -20.57 9.43
C PRO A 414 27.93 -20.48 7.89
#